data_AF-A0A2D5XRC5-F1
#
_entry.id   AF-A0A2D5XRC5-F1
#
_cell.length_a   1.000
_cell.length_b   1.000
_cell.length_c   1.000
_cell.angle_alpha   90.00
_cell.angle_beta   90.00
_cell.angle_gamma   90.00
#
_symmetry.space_group_name_H-M   'P 1'
#
loop_
_entity.id
_entity.type
_entity.pdbx_description
1 polymer ?
#
loop_
_entity_poly.entity_id
_entity_poly.type
_entity_poly.pdbx_seq_one_letter_code
_entity_poly.pdbx_strand_id
1 'polypeptide(L)'
;MGKQIELLLREHVENLGRCGEIVSVRAGYASNFLLPKKLAVFATIENRRVIARRAARIDAEEEVQRQALAGTAEAINNLTVTTLQKADYGGHLYGSVNAAQIVELCSAAGVGVEEGKVRLPQPIKEVGSHEVPIHLFAGLIATVTVVVESENPPPPKPKPKPKPDEAADSEDGDKASAEGSQEPSGDAADDGQATG
;
A
#
# COMPACT_ATOMS: atom_id res chain seq x y z
N MET A 1 -30.31 5.20 36.08
CA MET A 1 -29.52 5.29 34.83
C MET A 1 -28.94 6.69 34.69
N GLY A 2 -27.74 6.84 34.11
CA GLY A 2 -27.18 8.17 33.81
C GLY A 2 -27.73 8.72 32.49
N LYS A 3 -28.03 10.02 32.44
CA LYS A 3 -28.55 10.69 31.24
C LYS A 3 -27.58 10.56 30.06
N GLN A 4 -28.09 10.11 28.92
CA GLN A 4 -27.39 10.19 27.63
C GLN A 4 -27.67 11.55 26.96
N ILE A 5 -26.72 12.00 26.14
CA ILE A 5 -26.77 13.25 25.38
C ILE A 5 -26.19 12.99 23.99
N GLU A 6 -26.91 13.43 22.96
CA GLU A 6 -26.44 13.39 21.57
C GLU A 6 -25.52 14.58 21.29
N LEU A 7 -24.32 14.28 20.81
CA LEU A 7 -23.32 15.26 20.40
C LEU A 7 -22.91 15.03 18.95
N LEU A 8 -22.58 16.11 18.26
CA LEU A 8 -22.02 16.11 16.92
C LEU A 8 -20.49 16.31 17.05
N LEU A 9 -19.72 15.34 16.57
CA LEU A 9 -18.26 15.39 16.60
C LEU A 9 -17.73 16.45 15.63
N ARG A 10 -16.74 17.22 16.09
CA ARG A 10 -16.05 18.25 15.29
C ARG A 10 -14.71 17.80 14.72
N GLU A 11 -14.10 16.81 15.37
CA GLU A 11 -12.75 16.31 15.14
C GLU A 11 -12.80 14.77 15.35
N HIS A 12 -11.88 14.03 14.75
CA HIS A 12 -11.85 12.56 14.87
C HIS A 12 -11.51 12.12 16.30
N VAL A 13 -12.24 11.15 16.84
CA VAL A 13 -11.98 10.59 18.17
C VAL A 13 -11.98 9.06 18.09
N GLU A 14 -10.81 8.46 18.31
CA GLU A 14 -10.49 7.04 18.09
C GLU A 14 -11.45 6.03 18.74
N ASN A 15 -12.14 6.42 19.81
CA ASN A 15 -13.06 5.57 20.57
C ASN A 15 -14.55 5.94 20.38
N LEU A 16 -14.87 6.93 19.54
CA LEU A 16 -16.24 7.44 19.36
C LEU A 16 -16.70 7.53 17.90
N GLY A 17 -15.83 7.97 16.97
CA GLY A 17 -16.24 8.21 15.59
C GLY A 17 -15.44 9.30 14.86
N ARG A 18 -15.85 9.58 13.62
CA ARG A 18 -15.26 10.59 12.73
C ARG A 18 -15.90 11.98 12.90
N CYS A 19 -15.25 13.00 12.35
CA CYS A 19 -15.81 14.35 12.26
C CYS A 19 -17.17 14.32 11.53
N GLY A 20 -18.18 15.04 12.05
CA GLY A 20 -19.51 15.12 11.45
C GLY A 20 -20.49 14.02 11.89
N GLU A 21 -20.05 13.00 12.64
CA GLU A 21 -20.92 11.95 13.16
C GLU A 21 -21.67 12.39 14.43
N ILE A 22 -22.93 11.92 14.57
CA ILE A 22 -23.77 12.15 15.75
C ILE A 22 -23.65 10.92 16.66
N VAL A 23 -23.22 11.13 17.90
CA VAL A 23 -22.91 10.08 18.88
C VAL A 23 -23.68 10.33 20.19
N SER A 24 -24.31 9.27 20.72
CA SER A 24 -25.00 9.31 22.03
C SER A 24 -24.02 8.90 23.14
N VAL A 25 -23.72 9.83 24.05
CA VAL A 25 -22.73 9.64 25.12
C VAL A 25 -23.31 9.92 26.50
N ARG A 26 -22.70 9.40 27.56
CA ARG A 26 -23.08 9.73 28.95
C ARG A 26 -22.76 11.21 29.25
N ALA A 27 -23.69 11.92 29.89
CA ALA A 27 -23.57 13.36 30.17
C ALA A 27 -22.27 13.78 30.88
N GLY A 28 -21.74 12.95 31.79
CA GLY A 28 -20.46 13.22 32.44
C GLY A 28 -19.26 13.22 31.48
N TYR A 29 -19.26 12.36 30.46
CA TYR A 29 -18.21 12.32 29.44
C TYR A 29 -18.31 13.50 28.46
N ALA A 30 -19.54 13.88 28.10
CA ALA A 30 -19.81 15.11 27.36
C ALA A 30 -19.20 16.34 28.06
N SER A 31 -19.61 16.60 29.31
CA SER A 31 -19.25 17.83 30.03
C SER A 31 -17.80 17.87 30.53
N ASN A 32 -17.17 16.72 30.83
CA ASN A 32 -15.81 16.70 31.37
C ASN A 32 -14.71 16.55 30.29
N PHE A 33 -15.01 15.93 29.14
CA PHE A 33 -14.01 15.62 28.13
C PHE A 33 -14.30 16.29 26.77
N LEU A 34 -15.45 16.03 26.17
CA LEU A 34 -15.72 16.42 24.78
C LEU A 34 -15.98 17.92 24.60
N LEU A 35 -16.79 18.52 25.46
CA LEU A 35 -17.13 19.95 25.38
C LEU A 35 -15.95 20.86 25.79
N PRO A 36 -15.24 20.65 26.91
CA PRO A 36 -14.10 21.50 27.30
C PRO A 36 -12.97 21.47 26.27
N LYS A 37 -12.68 20.30 25.70
CA LYS A 37 -11.68 20.14 24.62
C LYS A 37 -12.19 20.60 23.24
N LYS A 38 -13.46 21.02 23.11
CA LYS A 38 -14.11 21.45 21.85
C LYS A 38 -14.17 20.37 20.77
N LEU A 39 -13.99 19.09 21.14
CA LEU A 39 -14.02 17.93 20.24
C LEU A 39 -15.43 17.62 19.71
N ALA A 40 -16.46 18.08 20.42
CA ALA A 40 -17.86 17.93 20.02
C ALA A 40 -18.71 19.15 20.41
N VAL A 41 -19.88 19.28 19.80
CA VAL A 41 -20.92 20.25 20.13
C VAL A 41 -22.27 19.56 20.29
N PHE A 42 -23.25 20.21 20.91
CA PHE A 42 -24.62 19.68 20.93
C PHE A 42 -25.18 19.51 19.51
N ALA A 43 -25.91 18.41 19.26
CA ALA A 43 -26.43 18.04 17.96
C ALA A 43 -27.64 18.90 17.49
N THR A 44 -27.48 20.24 17.45
CA THR A 44 -28.50 21.16 16.95
C THR A 44 -28.49 21.22 15.42
N ILE A 45 -29.64 21.59 14.83
CA ILE A 45 -29.80 21.75 13.37
C ILE A 45 -28.79 22.78 12.82
N GLU A 46 -28.55 23.86 13.56
CA GLU A 46 -27.58 24.90 13.18
C GLU A 46 -26.14 24.37 13.23
N ASN A 47 -25.73 23.71 14.31
CA ASN A 47 -24.41 23.10 14.42
C ASN A 47 -24.17 22.07 13.31
N ARG A 48 -25.18 21.28 12.94
CA ARG A 48 -25.12 20.34 11.81
C ARG A 48 -24.87 21.06 10.49
N ARG A 49 -25.54 22.18 10.21
CA ARG A 49 -25.31 22.98 8.99
C ARG A 49 -23.93 23.65 8.97
N VAL A 50 -23.45 24.14 10.12
CA VAL A 50 -22.11 24.74 10.24
C VAL A 50 -21.00 23.71 10.05
N ILE A 51 -21.10 22.54 10.68
CA ILE A 51 -20.10 21.48 10.58
C ILE A 51 -20.13 20.83 9.18
N ALA A 52 -21.31 20.57 8.60
CA ALA A 52 -21.40 20.06 7.23
C ALA A 52 -20.80 21.04 6.20
N ARG A 53 -21.03 22.36 6.35
CA ARG A 53 -20.40 23.38 5.49
C ARG A 53 -18.87 23.42 5.69
N ARG A 54 -18.38 23.22 6.91
CA ARG A 54 -16.94 23.19 7.20
C ARG A 54 -16.28 21.93 6.64
N ALA A 55 -16.90 20.77 6.80
CA ALA A 55 -16.45 19.51 6.21
C ALA A 55 -16.35 19.65 4.70
N ALA A 56 -17.47 19.95 4.01
CA ALA A 56 -17.49 20.10 2.55
C ALA A 56 -16.51 21.16 2.00
N ARG A 57 -16.13 22.16 2.81
CA ARG A 57 -15.06 23.10 2.47
C ARG A 57 -13.67 22.46 2.58
N ILE A 58 -13.38 21.74 3.67
CA ILE A 58 -12.11 21.02 3.86
C ILE A 58 -11.98 19.93 2.80
N ASP A 59 -13.04 19.15 2.56
CA ASP A 59 -13.08 18.09 1.55
C ASP A 59 -12.77 18.65 0.14
N ALA A 60 -13.30 19.85 -0.19
CA ALA A 60 -13.00 20.54 -1.45
C ALA A 60 -11.58 21.14 -1.50
N GLU A 61 -11.07 21.68 -0.38
CA GLU A 61 -9.67 22.15 -0.28
C GLU A 61 -8.69 20.98 -0.43
N GLU A 62 -8.98 19.81 0.17
CA GLU A 62 -8.20 18.58 0.02
C GLU A 62 -8.27 18.01 -1.39
N GLU A 63 -9.44 17.98 -2.03
CA GLU A 63 -9.60 17.45 -3.39
C GLU A 63 -8.88 18.31 -4.43
N VAL A 64 -8.91 19.65 -4.30
CA VAL A 64 -8.11 20.54 -5.18
C VAL A 64 -6.61 20.29 -5.02
N GLN A 65 -6.12 20.09 -3.79
CA GLN A 65 -4.71 19.75 -3.55
C GLN A 65 -4.35 18.34 -4.04
N ARG A 66 -5.27 17.37 -3.92
CA ARG A 66 -5.12 16.01 -4.45
C ARG A 66 -4.98 16.03 -5.97
N GLN A 67 -5.84 16.78 -6.67
CA GLN A 67 -5.79 16.92 -8.13
C GLN A 67 -4.51 17.65 -8.59
N ALA A 68 -4.09 18.71 -7.89
CA ALA A 68 -2.84 19.41 -8.18
C ALA A 68 -1.60 18.52 -8.02
N LEU A 69 -1.62 17.58 -7.07
CA LEU A 69 -0.52 16.65 -6.78
C LEU A 69 -0.63 15.30 -7.52
N ALA A 70 -1.75 15.00 -8.19
CA ALA A 70 -1.94 13.75 -8.92
C ALA A 70 -0.92 13.60 -10.06
N GLY A 71 -0.73 14.64 -10.87
CA GLY A 71 0.30 14.63 -11.92
C GLY A 71 1.74 14.53 -11.37
N THR A 72 1.99 15.05 -10.17
CA THR A 72 3.28 14.85 -9.47
C THR A 72 3.42 13.41 -8.98
N ALA A 73 2.36 12.79 -8.47
CA ALA A 73 2.36 11.39 -8.06
C ALA A 73 2.57 10.45 -9.26
N GLU A 74 1.96 10.73 -10.40
CA GLU A 74 2.20 10.00 -11.65
C GLU A 74 3.65 10.16 -12.14
N ALA A 75 4.22 11.37 -12.07
CA ALA A 75 5.63 11.58 -12.38
C ALA A 75 6.56 10.81 -11.41
N ILE A 76 6.22 10.75 -10.12
CA ILE A 76 6.95 9.98 -9.10
C ILE A 76 6.84 8.46 -9.37
N ASN A 77 5.65 7.96 -9.71
CA ASN A 77 5.41 6.54 -10.00
C ASN A 77 6.17 6.03 -11.24
N ASN A 78 6.40 6.90 -12.23
CA ASN A 78 7.18 6.59 -13.42
C ASN A 78 8.69 6.89 -13.25
N LEU A 79 9.11 7.46 -12.10
CA LEU A 79 10.49 7.82 -11.85
C LEU A 79 11.29 6.62 -11.31
N THR A 80 12.24 6.16 -12.12
CA THR A 80 13.32 5.27 -11.66
C THR A 80 14.57 6.11 -11.42
N VAL A 81 15.11 6.08 -10.19
CA VAL A 81 16.40 6.74 -9.86
C VAL A 81 17.49 5.70 -9.66
N THR A 82 18.59 5.82 -10.41
CA THR A 82 19.76 4.95 -10.26
C THR A 82 20.80 5.60 -9.36
N THR A 83 21.40 4.80 -8.47
CA THR A 83 22.46 5.19 -7.55
C THR A 83 23.67 4.31 -7.74
N LEU A 84 24.85 4.92 -7.84
CA LEU A 84 26.12 4.18 -7.76
C LEU A 84 26.63 4.29 -6.33
N GLN A 85 26.87 3.13 -5.71
CA GLN A 85 27.42 3.03 -4.35
C GLN A 85 28.49 1.93 -4.28
N LYS A 86 29.29 1.95 -3.21
CA LYS A 86 30.31 0.91 -2.97
C LYS A 86 29.67 -0.25 -2.22
N ALA A 87 29.74 -1.43 -2.81
CA ALA A 87 29.22 -2.68 -2.26
C ALA A 87 30.34 -3.71 -2.10
N ASP A 88 30.16 -4.60 -1.14
CA ASP A 88 30.96 -5.81 -0.95
C ASP A 88 30.45 -6.93 -1.91
N TYR A 89 31.27 -7.95 -2.16
CA TYR A 89 30.96 -9.08 -3.04
C TYR A 89 29.70 -9.86 -2.62
N GLY A 90 29.31 -9.76 -1.34
CA GLY A 90 28.04 -10.28 -0.84
C GLY A 90 26.81 -9.59 -1.43
N GLY A 91 26.91 -8.34 -1.88
CA GLY A 91 25.80 -7.48 -2.30
C GLY A 91 25.35 -6.47 -1.24
N HIS A 92 26.00 -6.43 -0.08
CA HIS A 92 25.75 -5.43 0.95
C HIS A 92 26.54 -4.15 0.66
N LEU A 93 25.93 -2.99 0.94
CA LEU A 93 26.54 -1.67 0.77
C LEU A 93 27.47 -1.35 1.94
N TYR A 94 28.60 -0.70 1.64
CA TYR A 94 29.47 -0.10 2.68
C TYR A 94 28.85 1.19 3.26
N GLY A 95 27.98 1.86 2.50
CA GLY A 95 27.12 2.96 2.96
C GLY A 95 25.68 2.51 3.23
N SER A 96 24.77 3.46 3.43
CA SER A 96 23.33 3.21 3.48
C SER A 96 22.57 4.29 2.74
N VAL A 97 21.67 3.90 1.83
CA VAL A 97 20.82 4.86 1.13
C VAL A 97 19.68 5.27 2.06
N ASN A 98 19.70 6.56 2.43
CA ASN A 98 18.78 7.21 3.37
C ASN A 98 17.75 8.06 2.62
N ALA A 99 16.67 8.45 3.29
CA ALA A 99 15.62 9.32 2.72
C ALA A 99 16.18 10.63 2.13
N ALA A 100 17.13 11.31 2.81
CA ALA A 100 17.83 12.48 2.27
C ALA A 100 18.51 12.25 0.89
N GLN A 101 19.14 11.09 0.67
CA GLN A 101 19.75 10.78 -0.63
C GLN A 101 18.70 10.52 -1.70
N ILE A 102 17.62 9.82 -1.36
CA ILE A 102 16.48 9.59 -2.28
C ILE A 102 15.87 10.94 -2.70
N VAL A 103 15.73 11.89 -1.77
CA VAL A 103 15.30 13.27 -2.05
C VAL A 103 16.25 14.02 -2.98
N GLU A 104 17.56 13.92 -2.78
CA GLU A 104 18.58 14.54 -3.64
C GLU A 104 18.49 14.01 -5.09
N LEU A 105 18.31 12.70 -5.24
CA LEU A 105 18.16 12.02 -6.54
C LEU A 105 16.85 12.36 -7.24
N CYS A 106 15.73 12.38 -6.52
CA CYS A 106 14.45 12.84 -7.07
C CYS A 106 14.54 14.32 -7.51
N SER A 107 15.21 15.15 -6.72
CA SER A 107 15.43 16.57 -7.05
C SER A 107 16.32 16.74 -8.29
N ALA A 108 17.36 15.92 -8.44
CA ALA A 108 18.20 15.88 -9.64
C ALA A 108 17.43 15.41 -10.89
N ALA A 109 16.43 14.54 -10.72
CA ALA A 109 15.48 14.15 -11.76
C ALA A 109 14.33 15.18 -11.99
N GLY A 110 14.36 16.34 -11.32
CA GLY A 110 13.39 17.42 -11.50
C GLY A 110 12.14 17.33 -10.60
N VAL A 111 12.07 16.39 -9.67
CA VAL A 111 10.92 16.18 -8.78
C VAL A 111 11.30 16.50 -7.33
N GLY A 112 10.95 17.70 -6.87
CA GLY A 112 11.18 18.12 -5.49
C GLY A 112 10.31 17.36 -4.48
N VAL A 113 10.93 16.56 -3.62
CA VAL A 113 10.29 15.82 -2.53
C VAL A 113 10.90 16.25 -1.19
N GLU A 114 10.11 16.28 -0.12
CA GLU A 114 10.60 16.52 1.25
C GLU A 114 10.96 15.20 1.95
N GLU A 115 12.04 15.18 2.73
CA GLU A 115 12.48 13.97 3.43
C GLU A 115 11.40 13.36 4.34
N GLY A 116 10.62 14.19 5.04
CA GLY A 116 9.51 13.76 5.89
C GLY A 116 8.34 13.09 5.16
N LYS A 117 8.29 13.15 3.82
CA LYS A 117 7.29 12.47 2.98
C LYS A 117 7.73 11.07 2.57
N VAL A 118 9.03 10.77 2.58
CA VAL A 118 9.57 9.45 2.22
C VAL A 118 9.40 8.48 3.39
N ARG A 119 8.63 7.39 3.21
CA ARG A 119 8.41 6.38 4.25
C ARG A 119 9.38 5.21 4.12
N LEU A 120 10.63 5.48 4.52
CA LEU A 120 11.70 4.49 4.60
C LEU A 120 11.90 4.03 6.07
N PRO A 121 11.35 2.88 6.51
CA PRO A 121 11.43 2.43 7.91
C PRO A 121 12.81 1.89 8.32
N GLN A 122 13.61 1.45 7.35
CA GLN A 122 15.00 1.03 7.53
C GLN A 122 15.83 1.52 6.32
N PRO A 123 17.03 2.08 6.51
CA PRO A 123 17.92 2.44 5.41
C PRO A 123 18.24 1.26 4.49
N ILE A 124 18.30 1.51 3.18
CA ILE A 124 18.66 0.48 2.20
C ILE A 124 20.17 0.20 2.32
N LYS A 125 20.52 -1.09 2.46
CA LYS A 125 21.90 -1.57 2.66
C LYS A 125 22.29 -2.67 1.67
N GLU A 126 21.51 -2.89 0.62
CA GLU A 126 21.71 -3.98 -0.35
C GLU A 126 21.54 -3.47 -1.78
N VAL A 127 22.36 -3.98 -2.69
CA VAL A 127 22.27 -3.67 -4.13
C VAL A 127 21.01 -4.32 -4.73
N GLY A 128 20.41 -3.65 -5.72
CA GLY A 128 19.17 -4.11 -6.35
C GLY A 128 18.14 -3.00 -6.54
N SER A 129 16.92 -3.39 -6.92
CA SER A 129 15.79 -2.49 -7.11
C SER A 129 14.92 -2.48 -5.86
N HIS A 130 14.68 -1.31 -5.28
CA HIS A 130 13.88 -1.12 -4.05
C HIS A 130 12.75 -0.12 -4.32
N GLU A 131 11.51 -0.53 -4.10
CA GLU A 131 10.34 0.35 -4.21
C GLU A 131 10.14 1.10 -2.88
N VAL A 132 10.17 2.44 -2.93
CA VAL A 132 10.06 3.30 -1.74
C VAL A 132 8.78 4.12 -1.79
N PRO A 133 7.84 3.93 -0.83
CA PRO A 133 6.60 4.70 -0.80
C PRO A 133 6.83 6.13 -0.27
N ILE A 134 6.36 7.10 -1.04
CA ILE A 134 6.37 8.53 -0.73
C ILE A 134 4.93 8.94 -0.46
N HIS A 135 4.67 9.37 0.76
CA HIS A 135 3.37 9.87 1.21
C HIS A 135 3.28 11.37 0.89
N LEU A 136 2.46 11.71 -0.09
CA LEU A 136 2.16 13.10 -0.47
C LEU A 136 1.04 13.64 0.43
N PHE A 137 0.17 14.49 -0.10
CA PHE A 137 -0.93 15.11 0.65
C PHE A 137 -2.26 14.33 0.52
N ALA A 138 -3.21 14.59 1.42
CA ALA A 138 -4.60 14.07 1.37
C ALA A 138 -4.74 12.56 1.09
N GLY A 139 -3.81 11.74 1.61
CA GLY A 139 -3.81 10.28 1.48
C GLY A 139 -3.20 9.73 0.18
N LEU A 140 -2.67 10.59 -0.70
CA LEU A 140 -2.01 10.18 -1.94
C LEU A 140 -0.64 9.56 -1.64
N ILE A 141 -0.40 8.34 -2.12
CA ILE A 141 0.86 7.61 -2.00
C ILE A 141 1.39 7.34 -3.40
N ALA A 142 2.67 7.60 -3.62
CA ALA A 142 3.40 7.30 -4.85
C ALA A 142 4.63 6.43 -4.53
N THR A 143 5.12 5.65 -5.50
CA THR A 143 6.22 4.69 -5.30
C THR A 143 7.38 5.01 -6.24
N VAL A 144 8.56 5.31 -5.69
CA VAL A 144 9.79 5.48 -6.50
C VAL A 144 10.55 4.17 -6.57
N THR A 145 10.98 3.80 -7.77
CA THR A 145 11.91 2.69 -7.97
C THR A 145 13.34 3.19 -7.80
N VAL A 146 13.98 2.84 -6.68
CA VAL A 146 15.38 3.16 -6.40
C VAL A 146 16.25 1.98 -6.82
N VAL A 147 17.03 2.13 -7.88
CA VAL A 147 18.00 1.13 -8.33
C VAL A 147 19.36 1.44 -7.71
N VAL A 148 19.95 0.47 -7.02
CA VAL A 148 21.25 0.57 -6.37
C VAL A 148 22.25 -0.32 -7.07
N GLU A 149 23.19 0.29 -7.80
CA GLU A 149 24.26 -0.34 -8.56
C GLU A 149 25.60 -0.24 -7.82
N SER A 150 26.42 -1.28 -7.96
CA SER A 150 27.74 -1.37 -7.34
C SER A 150 28.85 -0.84 -8.28
N GLU A 151 29.59 0.19 -7.86
CA GLU A 151 30.74 0.75 -8.60
C GLU A 151 31.82 -0.32 -8.91
N ASN A 152 31.98 -1.31 -8.01
CA ASN A 152 32.80 -2.49 -8.24
C ASN A 152 31.88 -3.67 -8.62
N PRO A 153 31.98 -4.26 -9.83
CA PRO A 153 31.09 -5.32 -10.25
C PRO A 153 31.42 -6.64 -9.52
N PRO A 154 30.51 -7.22 -8.71
CA PRO A 154 30.68 -8.59 -8.26
C PRO A 154 30.63 -9.54 -9.47
N PRO A 155 31.34 -10.68 -9.45
CA PRO A 155 31.19 -11.69 -10.49
C PRO A 155 29.71 -12.13 -10.57
N PRO A 156 29.16 -12.36 -11.77
CA PRO A 156 27.72 -12.54 -11.94
C PRO A 156 27.24 -13.77 -11.15
N LYS A 157 26.52 -13.52 -10.05
CA LYS A 157 25.83 -14.57 -9.30
C LYS A 157 24.94 -15.32 -10.30
N PRO A 158 25.14 -16.64 -10.51
CA PRO A 158 24.45 -17.36 -11.57
C PRO A 158 22.95 -17.30 -11.30
N LYS A 159 22.18 -16.89 -12.32
CA LYS A 159 20.71 -16.98 -12.29
C LYS A 159 20.33 -18.41 -11.86
N PRO A 160 19.42 -18.60 -10.89
CA PRO A 160 19.00 -19.95 -10.53
C PRO A 160 18.43 -20.61 -11.79
N LYS A 161 19.10 -21.67 -12.24
CA LYS A 161 18.62 -22.44 -13.40
C LYS A 161 17.21 -22.95 -13.05
N PRO A 162 16.24 -22.94 -13.98
CA PRO A 162 15.07 -23.78 -13.81
C PRO A 162 15.57 -25.22 -13.58
N LYS A 163 14.94 -25.94 -12.66
CA LYS A 163 15.25 -27.35 -12.43
C LYS A 163 15.05 -28.10 -13.76
N PRO A 164 16.03 -28.88 -14.24
CA PRO A 164 15.75 -29.85 -15.29
C PRO A 164 14.75 -30.88 -14.78
N ASP A 165 13.80 -31.27 -15.62
CA ASP A 165 13.02 -32.47 -15.43
C ASP A 165 13.92 -33.70 -15.72
N GLU A 166 14.09 -34.56 -14.71
CA GLU A 166 14.62 -35.91 -14.83
C GLU A 166 13.51 -36.88 -14.36
N ALA A 167 13.17 -37.96 -15.07
CA ALA A 167 13.62 -38.39 -16.40
C ALA A 167 12.62 -39.38 -17.04
N ALA A 168 12.76 -39.61 -18.35
CA ALA A 168 12.30 -40.78 -19.10
C ALA A 168 13.28 -40.96 -20.29
N ASP A 169 13.65 -42.16 -20.77
CA ASP A 169 13.31 -43.56 -20.39
C ASP A 169 14.66 -44.34 -20.20
N SER A 170 14.83 -45.66 -20.05
CA SER A 170 14.02 -46.89 -20.22
C SER A 170 14.53 -47.97 -19.20
N GLU A 171 14.21 -49.29 -19.18
CA GLU A 171 13.58 -50.19 -20.17
C GLU A 171 12.92 -51.44 -19.51
N ASP A 172 12.39 -52.31 -20.38
CA ASP A 172 11.67 -53.60 -20.26
C ASP A 172 12.11 -54.68 -19.21
N GLY A 173 11.18 -55.56 -18.77
CA GLY A 173 11.54 -56.86 -18.12
C GLY A 173 10.53 -57.54 -17.15
N ASP A 174 9.52 -58.26 -17.68
CA ASP A 174 8.66 -59.34 -17.08
C ASP A 174 8.66 -59.62 -15.54
N LYS A 175 7.49 -59.56 -14.86
CA LYS A 175 6.62 -60.76 -14.60
C LYS A 175 5.37 -60.54 -13.67
N ALA A 176 4.26 -61.15 -14.09
CA ALA A 176 2.93 -61.34 -13.46
C ALA A 176 2.86 -61.46 -11.90
N SER A 177 1.74 -61.11 -11.22
CA SER A 177 0.39 -61.72 -11.40
C SER A 177 -0.75 -61.03 -10.61
N ALA A 178 -1.99 -61.12 -11.14
CA ALA A 178 -3.32 -61.05 -10.48
C ALA A 178 -3.68 -59.81 -9.60
N GLU A 179 -4.95 -59.40 -9.41
CA GLU A 179 -6.26 -59.96 -9.80
C GLU A 179 -7.25 -58.81 -10.17
N GLY A 180 -8.51 -59.10 -10.54
CA GLY A 180 -9.45 -58.16 -11.20
C GLY A 180 -10.14 -57.09 -10.31
N SER A 181 -11.16 -56.36 -10.77
CA SER A 181 -11.99 -56.54 -11.99
C SER A 181 -12.67 -55.25 -12.49
N GLN A 182 -12.90 -55.18 -13.81
CA GLN A 182 -14.02 -54.55 -14.55
C GLN A 182 -14.78 -53.32 -13.99
N GLU A 183 -14.55 -52.15 -14.61
CA GLU A 183 -15.41 -51.53 -15.65
C GLU A 183 -16.90 -51.97 -15.84
N PRO A 184 -17.77 -51.14 -16.49
CA PRO A 184 -17.79 -49.68 -16.68
C PRO A 184 -19.25 -49.09 -16.64
N SER A 185 -19.57 -48.18 -17.58
CA SER A 185 -20.88 -47.56 -17.93
C SER A 185 -21.37 -46.40 -17.05
N GLY A 186 -21.96 -45.30 -17.58
CA GLY A 186 -22.14 -44.83 -18.97
C GLY A 186 -21.79 -43.33 -19.09
N ASP A 187 -21.48 -42.73 -20.25
CA ASP A 187 -22.18 -42.75 -21.56
C ASP A 187 -23.48 -41.89 -21.54
N ALA A 188 -23.74 -40.92 -22.43
CA ALA A 188 -22.91 -40.18 -23.41
C ALA A 188 -23.69 -38.93 -23.92
N ALA A 189 -23.08 -38.18 -24.87
CA ALA A 189 -23.67 -37.16 -25.77
C ALA A 189 -24.24 -35.86 -25.13
N ASP A 190 -24.17 -34.67 -25.72
CA ASP A 190 -24.05 -34.19 -27.13
C ASP A 190 -25.37 -34.03 -27.92
N ASP A 191 -26.00 -32.86 -27.74
CA ASP A 191 -26.63 -31.95 -28.73
C ASP A 191 -26.86 -30.65 -27.92
N GLY A 192 -26.95 -29.42 -28.42
CA GLY A 192 -27.17 -28.97 -29.79
C GLY A 192 -28.49 -28.16 -29.84
N GLN A 193 -28.51 -27.10 -30.66
CA GLN A 193 -29.64 -26.17 -30.86
C GLN A 193 -29.92 -25.25 -29.63
N ALA A 194 -30.12 -23.93 -29.68
CA ALA A 194 -30.58 -22.93 -30.67
C ALA A 194 -32.00 -22.39 -30.37
N THR A 195 -32.23 -21.11 -30.73
CA THR A 195 -33.43 -20.29 -30.44
C THR A 195 -33.59 -19.86 -28.96
N GLY A 196 -34.16 -18.69 -28.67
CA GLY A 196 -34.63 -17.62 -29.57
C GLY A 196 -34.98 -16.33 -28.84
#